data_AF-A0A4Q5V2P1-F1
#
_entry.id   AF-A0A4Q5V2P1-F1
#
_cell.length_a   1.000
_cell.length_b   1.000
_cell.length_c   1.000
_cell.angle_alpha   90.00
_cell.angle_beta   90.00
_cell.angle_gamma   90.00
#
_symmetry.space_group_name_H-M   'P 1'
#
loop_
_entity.id
_entity.type
_entity.pdbx_description
1 polymer ?
#
loop_
_entity_poly.entity_id
_entity_poly.type
_entity_poly.pdbx_seq_one_letter_code
_entity_poly.pdbx_strand_id
1 'polypeptide(L)'
;MKKVALCKMIENFEKRKTEYLESIYQECRAKTERNWLLNNPQYISLRYFSRKVDFWPDKSEEIIVKFDFKRALIGSALFLFIQVATVAAMGKEMLTSPGFVIMILIITLISAYNCGKEIRSPVKIIMNKDGMWLHTTRSWIAWPKLISAYIRVDSSGESDTHFLVLHYYSETTDSFASTEIDLHGLNIKKERIAAEIESRK
;
A
#
# COMPACT_ATOMS: atom_id res chain seq x y z
N MET A 1 -25.98 -6.06 38.07
CA MET A 1 -24.71 -6.76 37.81
C MET A 1 -24.15 -6.60 36.39
N LYS A 2 -24.95 -6.65 35.30
CA LYS A 2 -24.44 -6.48 33.92
C LYS A 2 -23.69 -5.16 33.63
N LYS A 3 -24.12 -4.05 34.25
CA LYS A 3 -23.54 -2.70 34.01
C LYS A 3 -22.09 -2.56 34.52
N VAL A 4 -21.77 -3.22 35.64
CA VAL A 4 -20.43 -3.17 36.26
C VAL A 4 -19.41 -4.00 35.46
N ALA A 5 -19.83 -5.16 34.94
CA ALA A 5 -18.98 -5.98 34.08
C ALA A 5 -18.67 -5.28 32.74
N LEU A 6 -19.65 -4.55 32.19
CA LEU A 6 -19.47 -3.78 30.95
C LEU A 6 -18.46 -2.64 31.14
N CYS A 7 -18.57 -1.87 32.23
CA CYS A 7 -17.61 -0.80 32.55
C CYS A 7 -16.19 -1.34 32.71
N LYS A 8 -16.01 -2.46 33.43
CA LYS A 8 -14.70 -3.08 33.64
C LYS A 8 -14.07 -3.61 32.34
N MET A 9 -14.89 -4.11 31.42
CA MET A 9 -14.43 -4.56 30.10
C MET A 9 -14.03 -3.39 29.20
N ILE A 10 -14.78 -2.28 29.24
CA ILE A 10 -14.49 -1.05 28.48
C ILE A 10 -13.19 -0.41 28.99
N GLU A 11 -13.00 -0.30 30.30
CA GLU A 11 -11.76 0.20 30.90
C GLU A 11 -10.54 -0.63 30.49
N ASN A 12 -10.68 -1.96 30.46
CA ASN A 12 -9.62 -2.84 30.00
C ASN A 12 -9.30 -2.65 28.51
N PHE A 13 -10.32 -2.44 27.67
CA PHE A 13 -10.11 -2.18 26.25
C PHE A 13 -9.38 -0.85 25.99
N GLU A 14 -9.82 0.24 26.61
CA GLU A 14 -9.18 1.56 26.44
C GLU A 14 -7.74 1.57 26.99
N LYS A 15 -7.48 0.84 28.08
CA LYS A 15 -6.12 0.65 28.59
C LYS A 15 -5.25 -0.10 27.58
N ARG A 16 -5.70 -1.27 27.10
CA ARG A 16 -4.97 -2.05 26.07
C ARG A 16 -4.71 -1.22 24.80
N LYS A 17 -5.68 -0.42 24.37
CA LYS A 17 -5.56 0.49 23.20
C LYS A 17 -4.51 1.57 23.42
N THR A 18 -4.47 2.16 24.62
CA THR A 18 -3.49 3.20 24.97
C THR A 18 -2.08 2.61 25.00
N GLU A 19 -1.89 1.46 25.67
CA GLU A 19 -0.61 0.74 25.71
C GLU A 19 -0.14 0.37 24.30
N TYR A 20 -1.06 -0.06 23.43
CA TYR A 20 -0.74 -0.38 22.04
C TYR A 20 -0.33 0.86 21.22
N LEU A 21 -1.06 1.97 21.33
CA LEU A 21 -0.69 3.23 20.68
C LEU A 21 0.68 3.74 21.12
N GLU A 22 1.00 3.61 22.41
CA GLU A 22 2.31 3.96 22.95
C GLU A 22 3.41 3.06 22.38
N SER A 23 3.14 1.75 22.24
CA SER A 23 4.08 0.82 21.59
C SER A 23 4.36 1.18 20.13
N ILE A 24 3.33 1.57 19.36
CA ILE A 24 3.49 2.05 17.99
C ILE A 24 4.33 3.33 17.96
N TYR A 25 4.03 4.27 18.86
CA TYR A 25 4.78 5.53 18.94
C TYR A 25 6.26 5.29 19.25
N GLN A 26 6.55 4.39 20.18
CA GLN A 26 7.93 4.00 20.50
C GLN A 26 8.61 3.29 19.33
N GLU A 27 7.92 2.40 18.61
CA GLU A 27 8.48 1.73 17.42
C GLU A 27 8.79 2.73 16.30
N CYS A 28 7.87 3.66 16.01
CA CYS A 28 8.08 4.73 15.05
C CYS A 28 9.26 5.62 15.47
N ARG A 29 9.39 5.96 16.75
CA ARG A 29 10.49 6.78 17.28
C ARG A 29 11.83 6.05 17.23
N ALA A 30 11.89 4.78 17.65
CA ALA A 30 13.11 3.99 17.63
C ALA A 30 13.64 3.75 16.21
N LYS A 31 12.74 3.59 15.21
CA LYS A 31 13.10 3.53 13.79
C LYS A 31 13.61 4.89 13.27
N THR A 32 13.14 5.99 13.84
CA THR A 32 13.62 7.34 13.51
C THR A 32 15.01 7.63 14.12
N GLU A 33 15.28 7.16 15.33
CA GLU A 33 16.56 7.41 16.03
C GLU A 33 17.73 6.55 15.53
N ARG A 34 17.48 5.37 14.93
CA ARG A 34 18.54 4.48 14.42
C ARG A 34 19.04 4.81 13.00
N ASN A 35 18.34 5.67 12.26
CA ASN A 35 18.78 6.10 10.94
C ASN A 35 19.43 7.49 11.04
N TRP A 36 20.67 7.59 10.61
CA TRP A 36 21.44 8.83 10.39
C TRP A 36 20.79 9.82 9.37
N LEU A 37 19.58 9.53 8.90
CA LEU A 37 18.71 10.31 8.02
C LEU A 37 17.57 10.96 8.83
N LEU A 38 17.90 11.90 9.71
CA LEU A 38 16.92 12.71 10.46
C LEU A 38 16.05 13.65 9.60
N ASN A 39 16.22 13.63 8.27
CA ASN A 39 15.58 14.58 7.35
C ASN A 39 14.29 14.06 6.69
N ASN A 40 13.94 12.77 6.82
CA ASN A 40 12.69 12.23 6.29
C ASN A 40 12.09 11.21 7.27
N PRO A 41 11.02 11.53 8.01
CA PRO A 41 10.37 10.56 8.88
C PRO A 41 9.84 9.41 8.02
N GLN A 42 10.29 8.18 8.28
CA GLN A 42 9.84 6.98 7.57
C GLN A 42 8.32 6.78 7.64
N TYR A 43 7.66 7.32 8.66
CA TYR A 43 6.20 7.27 8.83
C TYR A 43 5.64 8.68 8.79
N ILE A 44 4.77 8.94 7.82
CA ILE A 44 4.16 10.24 7.59
C ILE A 44 2.65 10.12 7.84
N SER A 45 2.08 11.11 8.54
CA SER A 45 0.64 11.15 8.82
C SER A 45 -0.20 11.23 7.54
N LEU A 46 -1.37 10.59 7.52
CA LEU A 46 -2.31 10.72 6.40
C LEU A 46 -2.70 12.19 6.16
N ARG A 47 -2.84 12.98 7.23
CA ARG A 47 -3.12 14.42 7.16
C ARG A 47 -2.12 15.22 6.31
N TYR A 48 -0.85 14.81 6.28
CA TYR A 48 0.16 15.45 5.44
C TYR A 48 -0.13 15.24 3.96
N PHE A 49 -0.57 14.04 3.58
CA PHE A 49 -0.90 13.70 2.19
C PHE A 49 -2.29 14.19 1.78
N SER A 50 -3.28 14.14 2.67
CA SER A 50 -4.66 14.56 2.36
C SER A 50 -4.76 16.07 2.09
N ARG A 51 -3.91 16.89 2.70
CA ARG A 51 -3.81 18.34 2.43
C ARG A 51 -3.38 18.68 1.01
N LYS A 52 -2.82 17.73 0.27
CA LYS A 52 -2.35 17.91 -1.11
C LYS A 52 -3.45 17.61 -2.15
N VAL A 53 -4.66 17.27 -1.71
CA VAL A 53 -5.79 17.01 -2.60
C VAL A 53 -6.59 18.29 -2.79
N ASP A 54 -6.93 18.61 -4.03
CA ASP A 54 -7.70 19.81 -4.39
C ASP A 54 -9.16 19.72 -3.95
N PHE A 55 -9.70 18.50 -3.81
CA PHE A 55 -11.09 18.23 -3.44
C PHE A 55 -11.17 17.16 -2.35
N TRP A 56 -11.88 17.47 -1.27
CA TRP A 56 -12.19 16.48 -0.25
C TRP A 56 -13.26 15.52 -0.74
N PRO A 57 -13.07 14.21 -0.50
CA PRO A 57 -14.00 13.22 -1.00
C PRO A 57 -15.31 13.19 -0.21
N ASP A 58 -16.38 12.77 -0.90
CA ASP A 58 -17.66 12.55 -0.27
C ASP A 58 -17.64 11.23 0.51
N LYS A 59 -18.06 11.27 1.77
CA LYS A 59 -18.18 10.10 2.66
C LYS A 59 -19.20 9.08 2.13
N SER A 60 -20.13 9.51 1.27
CA SER A 60 -21.17 8.65 0.70
C SER A 60 -20.66 7.73 -0.41
N GLU A 61 -19.54 8.07 -1.06
CA GLU A 61 -19.03 7.31 -2.21
C GLU A 61 -18.35 6.00 -1.78
N GLU A 62 -18.60 4.93 -2.53
CA GLU A 62 -17.80 3.71 -2.47
C GLU A 62 -16.57 3.88 -3.39
N ILE A 63 -15.39 3.59 -2.85
CA ILE A 63 -14.13 3.76 -3.57
C ILE A 63 -13.43 2.43 -3.69
N ILE A 64 -13.13 2.08 -4.93
CA ILE A 64 -12.47 0.83 -5.27
C ILE A 64 -11.07 1.16 -5.78
N VAL A 65 -10.08 0.89 -4.95
CA VAL A 65 -8.66 1.06 -5.26
C VAL A 65 -8.16 -0.21 -5.94
N LYS A 66 -7.69 -0.04 -7.17
CA LYS A 66 -7.26 -1.13 -8.04
C LYS A 66 -5.85 -0.91 -8.55
N PHE A 67 -5.20 -1.98 -8.99
CA PHE A 67 -4.00 -1.90 -9.80
C PHE A 67 -4.30 -1.22 -11.14
N ASP A 68 -3.46 -0.27 -11.55
CA ASP A 68 -3.57 0.43 -12.83
C ASP A 68 -3.02 -0.42 -13.96
N PHE A 69 -3.84 -1.39 -14.38
CA PHE A 69 -3.50 -2.29 -15.47
C PHE A 69 -3.20 -1.56 -16.78
N LYS A 70 -3.86 -0.43 -17.04
CA LYS A 70 -3.62 0.35 -18.27
C LYS A 70 -2.21 0.90 -18.28
N ARG A 71 -1.77 1.50 -17.17
CA ARG A 71 -0.41 2.03 -17.03
C ARG A 71 0.64 0.94 -17.11
N ALA A 72 0.39 -0.21 -16.48
CA ALA A 72 1.28 -1.36 -16.56
C ALA A 72 1.42 -1.88 -18.01
N LEU A 73 0.29 -1.99 -18.73
CA LEU A 73 0.28 -2.44 -20.13
C LEU A 73 1.02 -1.48 -21.06
N ILE A 74 0.86 -0.17 -20.86
CA ILE A 74 1.62 0.85 -21.60
C ILE A 74 3.13 0.70 -21.33
N GLY A 75 3.51 0.52 -20.07
CA GLY A 75 4.91 0.29 -19.69
C GLY A 75 5.50 -0.96 -20.35
N SER A 76 4.75 -2.07 -20.32
CA SER A 76 5.16 -3.32 -20.99
C SER A 76 5.24 -3.17 -22.51
N ALA A 77 4.31 -2.47 -23.14
CA ALA A 77 4.32 -2.22 -24.57
C ALA A 77 5.53 -1.36 -24.99
N LEU A 78 5.85 -0.32 -24.21
CA LEU A 78 7.02 0.53 -24.45
C LEU A 78 8.33 -0.26 -24.28
N PHE A 79 8.40 -1.13 -23.27
CA PHE A 79 9.54 -2.02 -23.09
C PHE A 79 9.75 -2.96 -24.28
N LEU A 80 8.69 -3.60 -24.78
CA LEU A 80 8.75 -4.45 -25.97
C LEU A 80 9.15 -3.66 -27.22
N PHE A 81 8.63 -2.44 -27.37
CA PHE A 81 9.01 -1.56 -28.48
C PHE A 81 10.51 -1.23 -28.45
N ILE A 82 11.06 -0.90 -27.29
CA ILE A 82 12.51 -0.67 -27.11
C ILE A 82 13.29 -1.92 -27.49
N GLN A 83 12.87 -3.11 -27.04
CA GLN A 83 13.54 -4.35 -27.41
C GLN A 83 13.56 -4.57 -28.93
N VAL A 84 12.43 -4.38 -29.60
CA VAL A 84 12.35 -4.50 -31.06
C VAL A 84 13.22 -3.47 -31.76
N ALA A 85 13.24 -2.22 -31.28
CA ALA A 85 14.08 -1.16 -31.84
C ALA A 85 15.58 -1.47 -31.66
N THR A 86 16.01 -1.95 -30.49
CA THR A 86 17.38 -2.38 -30.23
C THR A 86 17.79 -3.52 -31.15
N VAL A 87 16.92 -4.51 -31.32
CA VAL A 87 17.11 -5.63 -32.25
C VAL A 87 17.25 -5.16 -33.70
N ALA A 88 16.39 -4.24 -34.15
CA ALA A 88 16.45 -3.69 -35.50
C ALA A 88 17.74 -2.87 -35.73
N ALA A 89 18.23 -2.18 -34.70
CA ALA A 89 19.45 -1.38 -34.76
C ALA A 89 20.74 -2.22 -34.76
N MET A 90 20.75 -3.39 -34.11
CA MET A 90 21.95 -4.22 -33.92
C MET A 90 22.38 -5.06 -35.14
N GLY A 91 21.66 -4.99 -36.27
CA GLY A 91 22.02 -5.70 -37.50
C GLY A 91 21.87 -7.22 -37.40
N LYS A 92 21.87 -7.90 -38.56
CA LYS A 92 21.53 -9.34 -38.64
C LYS A 92 22.53 -10.27 -37.95
N GLU A 93 23.79 -9.88 -37.81
CA GLU A 93 24.86 -10.75 -37.29
C GLU A 93 24.73 -11.03 -35.78
N MET A 94 24.26 -10.06 -34.99
CA MET A 94 24.00 -10.27 -33.55
C MET A 94 22.74 -11.12 -33.29
N LEU A 95 21.74 -11.02 -34.18
CA LEU A 95 20.46 -11.75 -34.05
C LEU A 95 20.59 -13.26 -34.25
N THR A 96 21.60 -13.71 -34.99
CA THR A 96 21.88 -15.13 -35.20
C THR A 96 22.65 -15.77 -34.06
N SER A 97 23.16 -14.97 -33.09
CA SER A 97 23.83 -15.51 -31.91
C SER A 97 22.81 -16.21 -31.01
N PRO A 98 22.95 -17.52 -30.75
CA PRO A 98 22.02 -18.25 -29.87
C PRO A 98 21.95 -17.64 -28.47
N GLY A 99 23.07 -17.09 -27.97
CA GLY A 99 23.13 -16.46 -26.65
C GLY A 99 22.29 -15.18 -26.55
N PHE A 100 22.25 -14.38 -27.61
CA PHE A 100 21.46 -13.15 -27.65
C PHE A 100 19.95 -13.44 -27.69
N VAL A 101 19.53 -14.41 -28.50
CA VAL A 101 18.12 -14.84 -28.58
C VAL A 101 17.64 -15.43 -27.25
N ILE A 102 18.47 -16.27 -26.61
CA ILE A 102 18.16 -16.83 -25.28
C ILE A 102 18.06 -15.73 -24.22
N MET A 103 18.95 -14.75 -24.24
CA MET A 103 18.91 -13.63 -23.30
C MET A 103 17.63 -12.81 -23.44
N ILE A 104 17.21 -12.48 -24.67
CA ILE A 104 15.93 -11.78 -24.92
C ILE A 104 14.77 -12.62 -24.40
N LEU A 105 14.72 -13.91 -24.72
CA LEU A 105 13.67 -14.81 -24.24
C LEU A 105 13.59 -14.84 -22.71
N ILE A 106 14.72 -14.94 -22.02
CA ILE A 106 14.78 -14.91 -20.55
C ILE A 106 14.24 -13.59 -20.01
N ILE A 107 14.68 -12.45 -20.57
CA ILE A 107 14.23 -11.13 -20.13
C ILE A 107 12.71 -10.98 -20.35
N THR A 108 12.19 -11.40 -21.50
CA THR A 108 10.75 -11.38 -21.80
C THR A 108 9.97 -12.30 -20.86
N LEU A 109 10.48 -13.49 -20.56
CA LEU A 109 9.84 -14.45 -19.66
C LEU A 109 9.77 -13.91 -18.21
N ILE A 110 10.85 -13.32 -17.72
CA ILE A 110 10.91 -12.68 -16.39
C ILE A 110 9.92 -11.51 -16.32
N SER A 111 9.90 -10.67 -17.36
CA SER A 111 8.97 -9.53 -17.44
C SER A 111 7.50 -9.98 -17.46
N ALA A 112 7.17 -11.00 -18.27
CA ALA A 112 5.83 -11.58 -18.33
C ALA A 112 5.39 -12.23 -17.00
N TYR A 113 6.30 -12.93 -16.32
CA TYR A 113 6.05 -13.53 -15.01
C TYR A 113 5.74 -12.46 -13.95
N ASN A 114 6.55 -11.40 -13.88
CA ASN A 114 6.34 -10.30 -12.94
C ASN A 114 5.01 -9.58 -13.20
N CYS A 115 4.68 -9.31 -14.46
CA CYS A 115 3.40 -8.71 -14.84
C CYS A 115 2.21 -9.61 -14.47
N GLY A 116 2.31 -10.92 -14.72
CA GLY A 116 1.27 -11.90 -14.39
C GLY A 116 0.93 -11.98 -12.90
N LYS A 117 1.91 -11.74 -12.02
CA LYS A 117 1.71 -11.76 -10.56
C LYS A 117 0.86 -10.58 -10.07
N GLU A 118 1.03 -9.41 -10.67
CA GLU A 118 0.30 -8.19 -10.27
C GLU A 118 -1.16 -8.19 -10.75
N ILE A 119 -1.45 -8.87 -11.86
CA ILE A 119 -2.79 -8.95 -12.47
C ILE A 119 -3.77 -9.81 -11.65
N ARG A 120 -3.28 -10.74 -10.81
CA ARG A 120 -4.13 -11.73 -10.11
C ARG A 120 -5.12 -11.17 -9.10
N SER A 121 -4.94 -9.93 -8.62
CA SER A 121 -5.94 -9.25 -7.79
C SER A 121 -5.97 -7.79 -8.16
N PRO A 122 -6.77 -7.40 -9.16
CA PRO A 122 -6.82 -6.01 -9.60
C PRO A 122 -7.36 -5.13 -8.48
N VAL A 123 -8.27 -5.61 -7.62
CA VAL A 123 -8.72 -4.86 -6.45
C VAL A 123 -7.76 -5.08 -5.28
N LYS A 124 -7.35 -3.98 -4.64
CA LYS A 124 -6.49 -4.00 -3.45
C LYS A 124 -7.24 -3.54 -2.21
N ILE A 125 -8.02 -2.47 -2.34
CA ILE A 125 -8.77 -1.85 -1.24
C ILE A 125 -10.16 -1.48 -1.74
N ILE A 126 -11.20 -1.77 -0.96
CA ILE A 126 -12.54 -1.21 -1.15
C ILE A 126 -12.87 -0.42 0.11
N MET A 127 -13.23 0.85 -0.02
CA MET A 127 -13.62 1.72 1.08
C MET A 127 -15.07 2.14 0.87
N ASN A 128 -15.88 2.05 1.92
CA ASN A 128 -17.25 2.55 1.92
C ASN A 128 -17.55 3.28 3.23
N LYS A 129 -18.81 3.61 3.49
CA LYS A 129 -19.23 4.34 4.70
C LYS A 129 -19.04 3.56 6.00
N ASP A 130 -18.99 2.23 5.96
CA ASP A 130 -18.99 1.36 7.14
C ASP A 130 -17.56 0.90 7.49
N GLY A 131 -16.69 0.78 6.49
CA GLY A 131 -15.32 0.36 6.68
C GLY A 131 -14.53 0.21 5.39
N MET A 132 -13.52 -0.64 5.48
CA MET A 132 -12.57 -0.92 4.41
C MET A 132 -12.31 -2.42 4.30
N TRP A 133 -12.45 -2.95 3.10
CA TRP A 133 -12.07 -4.32 2.75
C TRP A 133 -10.67 -4.34 2.14
N LEU A 134 -9.80 -5.19 2.69
CA LEU A 134 -8.44 -5.40 2.21
C LEU A 134 -8.35 -6.74 1.50
N HIS A 135 -8.14 -6.72 0.18
CA HIS A 135 -8.05 -7.96 -0.60
C HIS A 135 -6.80 -8.78 -0.30
N THR A 136 -5.68 -8.11 0.02
CA THR A 136 -4.39 -8.77 0.31
C THR A 136 -4.48 -9.68 1.53
N THR A 137 -5.12 -9.20 2.60
CA THR A 137 -5.29 -9.92 3.87
C THR A 137 -6.65 -10.61 3.99
N ARG A 138 -7.55 -10.39 3.03
CA ARG A 138 -8.95 -10.85 3.06
C ARG A 138 -9.66 -10.46 4.37
N SER A 139 -9.43 -9.23 4.82
CA SER A 139 -9.97 -8.72 6.09
C SER A 139 -10.85 -7.50 5.89
N TRP A 140 -11.93 -7.44 6.67
CA TRP A 140 -12.80 -6.27 6.81
C TRP A 140 -12.38 -5.47 8.04
N ILE A 141 -12.17 -4.17 7.87
CA ILE A 141 -11.84 -3.24 8.95
C ILE A 141 -12.95 -2.19 9.03
N ALA A 142 -13.77 -2.24 10.06
CA ALA A 142 -14.77 -1.20 10.31
C ALA A 142 -14.09 0.10 10.78
N TRP A 143 -14.58 1.27 10.36
CA TRP A 143 -13.96 2.55 10.73
C TRP A 143 -13.80 2.76 12.24
N PRO A 144 -14.78 2.42 13.11
CA PRO A 144 -14.62 2.56 14.55
C PRO A 144 -13.53 1.67 15.17
N LYS A 145 -13.11 0.63 14.45
CA LYS A 145 -12.05 -0.31 14.87
C LYS A 145 -10.68 0.08 14.32
N LEU A 146 -10.62 1.06 13.42
CA LEU A 146 -9.37 1.62 12.94
C LEU A 146 -8.80 2.54 14.02
N ILE A 147 -7.61 2.21 14.52
CA ILE A 147 -6.97 2.92 15.62
C ILE A 147 -6.09 4.03 15.05
N SER A 148 -5.21 3.65 14.13
CA SER A 148 -4.30 4.57 13.48
C SER A 148 -3.94 4.10 12.08
N ALA A 149 -3.55 5.07 11.25
CA ALA A 149 -3.17 4.84 9.87
C ALA A 149 -2.10 5.86 9.47
N TYR A 150 -1.10 5.40 8.73
CA TYR A 150 0.06 6.18 8.33
C TYR A 150 0.53 5.74 6.93
N ILE A 151 1.29 6.59 6.25
CA ILE A 151 2.02 6.20 5.05
C ILE A 151 3.49 6.06 5.41
N ARG A 152 4.02 4.84 5.27
CA ARG A 152 5.44 4.55 5.39
C ARG A 152 6.12 4.81 4.05
N VAL A 153 7.21 5.58 4.06
CA VAL A 153 8.05 5.84 2.89
C VAL A 153 9.33 5.04 3.03
N ASP A 154 9.60 4.20 2.04
CA ASP A 154 10.83 3.43 1.95
C ASP A 154 11.64 3.92 0.74
N SER A 155 12.73 4.62 1.06
CA SER A 155 13.67 5.24 0.13
C SER A 155 14.93 4.38 -0.10
N SER A 156 14.85 3.06 0.14
CA SER A 156 15.99 2.14 -0.04
C SER A 156 16.37 1.87 -1.50
N GLY A 157 15.57 2.33 -2.47
CA GLY A 157 15.80 2.18 -3.91
C GLY A 157 15.87 3.51 -4.67
N GLU A 158 15.90 3.43 -6.01
CA GLU A 158 15.94 4.61 -6.90
C GLU A 158 14.67 5.48 -6.84
N SER A 159 13.56 4.93 -6.33
CA SER A 159 12.29 5.65 -6.18
C SER A 159 11.64 5.35 -4.84
N ASP A 160 11.00 6.36 -4.26
CA ASP A 160 10.31 6.24 -2.97
C ASP A 160 9.09 5.31 -3.10
N THR A 161 9.17 4.17 -2.43
CA THR A 161 8.02 3.26 -2.30
C THR A 161 7.17 3.67 -1.11
N HIS A 162 5.84 3.63 -1.29
CA HIS A 162 4.89 4.13 -0.31
C HIS A 162 3.98 3.01 0.14
N PHE A 163 3.92 2.75 1.44
CA PHE A 163 3.10 1.71 2.04
C PHE A 163 2.05 2.34 2.96
N LEU A 164 0.78 1.99 2.81
CA LEU A 164 -0.27 2.30 3.77
C LEU A 164 -0.19 1.32 4.93
N VAL A 165 0.08 1.82 6.12
CA VAL A 165 0.13 1.05 7.36
C VAL A 165 -1.13 1.32 8.14
N LEU A 166 -1.87 0.26 8.47
CA LEU A 166 -3.15 0.30 9.15
C LEU A 166 -3.07 -0.49 10.46
N HIS A 167 -3.38 0.17 11.56
CA HIS A 167 -3.49 -0.43 12.87
C HIS A 167 -4.97 -0.49 13.29
N TYR A 168 -5.45 -1.68 13.61
CA TYR A 168 -6.85 -1.89 13.91
C TYR A 168 -7.05 -2.99 14.96
N TYR A 169 -8.21 -2.98 15.59
CA TYR A 169 -8.63 -4.06 16.46
C TYR A 169 -9.35 -5.16 15.67
N SER A 170 -8.87 -6.39 15.81
CA SER A 170 -9.44 -7.58 15.19
C SER A 170 -10.27 -8.35 16.21
N GLU A 171 -11.59 -8.45 15.97
CA GLU A 171 -12.50 -9.21 16.85
C GLU A 171 -12.29 -10.72 16.75
N THR A 172 -11.83 -11.22 15.60
CA THR A 172 -11.60 -12.65 15.41
C THR A 172 -10.47 -13.18 16.29
N THR A 173 -9.48 -12.33 16.56
CA THR A 173 -8.29 -12.66 17.35
C THR A 173 -8.26 -11.99 18.72
N ASP A 174 -9.27 -11.18 19.05
CA ASP A 174 -9.31 -10.29 20.23
C ASP A 174 -7.98 -9.56 20.48
N SER A 175 -7.39 -9.05 19.39
CA SER A 175 -6.05 -8.46 19.45
C SER A 175 -5.91 -7.31 18.46
N PHE A 176 -4.95 -6.43 18.75
CA PHE A 176 -4.55 -5.40 17.81
C PHE A 176 -3.66 -6.00 16.72
N ALA A 177 -3.96 -5.67 15.48
CA ALA A 177 -3.24 -6.11 14.31
C ALA A 177 -2.74 -4.91 13.51
N SER A 178 -1.67 -5.15 12.75
CA SER A 178 -1.16 -4.22 11.75
C SER A 178 -1.22 -4.86 10.37
N THR A 179 -1.48 -4.06 9.34
CA THR A 179 -1.40 -4.50 7.96
C THR A 179 -0.75 -3.41 7.13
N GLU A 180 0.17 -3.81 6.27
CA GLU A 180 0.84 -2.93 5.32
C GLU A 180 0.37 -3.24 3.89
N ILE A 181 0.10 -2.18 3.13
CA ILE A 181 -0.37 -2.28 1.75
C ILE A 181 0.51 -1.40 0.88
N ASP A 182 1.14 -2.00 -0.12
CA ASP A 182 1.88 -1.25 -1.14
C ASP A 182 0.94 -0.36 -1.96
N LEU A 183 1.25 0.93 -2.04
CA LEU A 183 0.51 1.94 -2.80
C LEU A 183 1.07 2.15 -4.22
N HIS A 184 2.12 1.44 -4.60
CA HIS A 184 2.69 1.51 -5.93
C HIS A 184 1.77 0.87 -6.99
N GLY A 185 1.75 1.45 -8.19
CA GLY A 185 0.99 0.92 -9.32
C GLY A 185 -0.54 0.96 -9.17
N LEU A 186 -1.08 1.74 -8.22
CA LEU A 186 -2.52 1.88 -8.03
C LEU A 186 -3.14 2.92 -8.99
N ASN A 187 -4.42 2.72 -9.30
CA ASN A 187 -5.24 3.61 -10.14
C ASN A 187 -5.60 4.93 -9.44
N ILE A 188 -5.42 5.01 -8.12
CA ILE A 188 -5.70 6.19 -7.30
C ILE A 188 -4.40 6.58 -6.60
N LYS A 189 -4.11 7.89 -6.59
CA LYS A 189 -2.93 8.45 -5.92
C LYS A 189 -3.03 8.30 -4.40
N LYS A 190 -1.87 8.14 -3.74
CA LYS A 190 -1.75 8.04 -2.28
C LYS A 190 -2.40 9.20 -1.53
N GLU A 191 -2.34 10.42 -2.08
CA GLU A 191 -2.95 11.62 -1.49
C GLU A 191 -4.47 11.47 -1.37
N ARG A 192 -5.12 10.95 -2.41
CA ARG A 192 -6.56 10.69 -2.40
C ARG A 192 -6.92 9.58 -1.43
N ILE A 193 -6.18 8.47 -1.41
CA ILE A 193 -6.38 7.39 -0.42
C ILE A 193 -6.28 7.93 1.01
N ALA A 194 -5.29 8.78 1.28
CA ALA A 194 -5.13 9.41 2.59
C ALA A 194 -6.32 10.33 2.93
N ALA A 195 -6.82 11.12 1.98
CA ALA A 195 -8.00 11.95 2.18
C ALA A 195 -9.28 11.13 2.45
N GLU A 196 -9.46 10.00 1.76
CA GLU A 196 -10.60 9.11 2.02
C GLU A 196 -10.63 8.61 3.46
N ILE A 197 -9.50 8.08 3.93
CA ILE A 197 -9.39 7.52 5.27
C ILE A 197 -9.56 8.63 6.32
N GLU A 198 -8.93 9.80 6.13
CA GLU A 198 -9.07 10.94 7.04
C GLU A 198 -10.50 11.49 7.10
N SER A 199 -11.23 11.47 5.99
CA SER A 199 -12.62 11.96 5.98
C SER A 199 -13.57 11.05 6.75
N ARG A 200 -13.24 9.76 6.90
CA ARG A 200 -14.11 8.70 7.45
C ARG A 200 -13.73 8.27 8.87
N LYS A 201 -12.54 8.66 9.33
CA LYS A 201 -12.09 8.52 10.72
C LYS A 201 -12.85 9.48 11.63
#